data_AF-A0A9D8J824-F1
#
_entry.id   AF-A0A9D8J824-F1
#
_cell.length_a   1.000
_cell.length_b   1.000
_cell.length_c   1.000
_cell.angle_alpha   90.00
_cell.angle_beta   90.00
_cell.angle_gamma   90.00
#
_symmetry.space_group_name_H-M   'P 1'
#
loop_
_entity.id
_entity.type
_entity.pdbx_description
1 polymer ?
#
loop_
_entity_poly.entity_id
_entity_poly.type
_entity_poly.pdbx_seq_one_letter_code
_entity_poly.pdbx_strand_id
1 'polypeptide(L)'
;MTTLDELRKHLDDIDRQLIELIADRQRTSGEIARVKRSIGRATRDYGRERDVILGARAKAQAQGVSPRIAEDLMRMLIRSSLTTQERSSVAAIGQGSGRRALVIGGAGKLGRWFVEFLASQGFEIDVSDPAGAPEGTRDIGNYRQAELEQDYIVVATPLGYTDTVLRELAMRRPRGVIFDVGSLKSPLRGGLMALKSHGCRVTSVHPMFGPDTELLSGRHVIFVDLDHDEALAKTKELFAPTMVEQVVMSLDEHDRLIAYVLGLSHALNIAFFTALAESGEAAPRLAKLSSTTFDAQLDVATRVAQESPQL
;
A
#
# COMPACT_ATOMS: atom_id res chain seq x y z
N MET A 1 37.54 36.89 -14.39
CA MET A 1 36.13 36.89 -13.95
C MET A 1 35.55 35.56 -14.35
N THR A 2 35.04 34.78 -13.40
CA THR A 2 34.37 33.52 -13.71
C THR A 2 33.13 33.82 -14.55
N THR A 3 33.01 33.17 -15.71
CA THR A 3 31.84 33.38 -16.58
C THR A 3 30.63 32.61 -16.04
N LEU A 4 29.43 33.05 -16.43
CA LEU A 4 28.20 32.34 -16.08
C LEU A 4 28.23 30.88 -16.56
N ASP A 5 28.82 30.64 -17.73
CA ASP A 5 28.92 29.30 -18.31
C ASP A 5 29.93 28.41 -17.56
N GLU A 6 31.00 28.99 -17.02
CA GLU A 6 31.92 28.27 -16.13
C GLU A 6 31.26 27.87 -14.81
N LEU A 7 30.44 28.76 -14.22
CA LEU A 7 29.69 28.46 -13.00
C LEU A 7 28.62 27.38 -13.24
N ARG A 8 27.94 27.41 -14.39
CA ARG A 8 26.97 26.37 -14.77
C ARG A 8 27.63 25.01 -14.95
N LYS A 9 28.76 24.95 -15.67
CA LYS A 9 29.53 23.70 -15.81
C LYS A 9 29.98 23.15 -14.46
N HIS A 10 30.40 24.02 -13.55
CA HIS A 10 30.78 23.59 -12.21
C HIS A 10 29.59 23.03 -11.42
N LEU A 11 28.40 23.63 -11.56
CA LEU A 11 27.17 23.11 -10.96
C LEU A 11 26.81 21.72 -11.53
N ASP A 12 26.89 21.56 -12.85
CA ASP A 12 26.62 20.27 -13.51
C ASP A 12 27.57 19.16 -13.00
N ASP A 13 28.84 19.50 -12.74
CA ASP A 13 29.81 18.58 -12.16
C ASP A 13 29.49 18.21 -10.70
N ILE A 14 28.98 19.14 -9.91
CA ILE A 14 28.51 18.87 -8.54
C ILE A 14 27.29 17.95 -8.58
N ASP A 15 26.32 18.24 -9.44
CA ASP A 15 25.09 17.45 -9.59
C ASP A 15 25.42 16.01 -10.00
N ARG A 16 26.36 15.82 -10.93
CA ARG A 16 26.87 14.50 -11.29
C ARG A 16 27.46 13.75 -10.09
N GLN A 17 28.32 14.40 -9.30
CA GLN A 17 28.92 13.79 -8.10
C GLN A 17 27.87 13.44 -7.05
N LEU A 18 26.82 14.26 -6.89
CA LEU A 18 25.73 13.96 -5.98
C LEU A 18 25.00 12.68 -6.38
N ILE A 19 24.73 12.48 -7.67
CA ILE A 19 24.10 11.26 -8.18
C ILE A 19 24.99 10.04 -7.97
N GLU A 20 26.29 10.14 -8.25
CA GLU A 20 27.28 9.07 -8.01
C GLU A 20 27.31 8.65 -6.53
N LEU A 21 27.36 9.63 -5.61
CA LEU A 21 27.33 9.38 -4.16
C LEU A 21 26.01 8.77 -3.68
N ILE A 22 24.88 9.18 -4.26
CA ILE A 22 23.58 8.59 -3.97
C ILE A 22 23.56 7.12 -4.40
N ALA A 23 24.09 6.79 -5.58
CA ALA A 23 24.17 5.41 -6.08
C ALA A 23 25.04 4.52 -5.17
N ASP A 24 26.22 5.02 -4.76
CA ASP A 24 27.10 4.31 -3.84
C ASP A 24 26.47 4.10 -2.46
N ARG A 25 25.76 5.11 -1.95
CA ARG A 25 24.99 5.00 -0.71
C ARG A 25 23.91 3.92 -0.82
N GLN A 26 23.17 3.87 -1.94
CA GLN A 26 22.14 2.85 -2.15
C GLN A 26 22.75 1.43 -2.21
N ARG A 27 23.87 1.25 -2.90
CA ARG A 27 24.59 -0.04 -2.96
C ARG A 27 25.01 -0.50 -1.56
N THR A 28 25.65 0.38 -0.80
CA THR A 28 26.08 0.12 0.59
C THR A 28 24.88 -0.22 1.49
N SER A 29 23.78 0.52 1.34
CA SER A 29 22.53 0.26 2.08
C SER A 29 21.96 -1.13 1.76
N GLY A 30 22.03 -1.56 0.50
CA GLY A 30 21.65 -2.90 0.06
C GLY A 30 22.52 -4.01 0.68
N GLU A 31 23.82 -3.80 0.77
CA GLU A 31 24.76 -4.72 1.44
C GLU A 31 24.47 -4.83 2.94
N ILE A 32 24.25 -3.70 3.62
CA ILE A 32 23.84 -3.67 5.03
C ILE A 32 22.56 -4.48 5.23
N ALA A 33 21.57 -4.33 4.34
CA ALA A 33 20.33 -5.10 4.43
C ALA A 33 20.54 -6.61 4.23
N ARG A 34 21.44 -7.02 3.31
CA ARG A 34 21.81 -8.43 3.14
C ARG A 34 22.43 -9.00 4.42
N VAL A 35 23.33 -8.26 5.06
CA VAL A 35 23.96 -8.66 6.33
C VAL A 35 22.92 -8.70 7.47
N LYS A 36 22.07 -7.69 7.61
CA LYS A 36 21.00 -7.68 8.62
C LYS A 36 20.09 -8.90 8.50
N ARG A 37 19.74 -9.29 7.28
CA ARG A 37 18.93 -10.49 7.01
C ARG A 37 19.65 -11.78 7.42
N SER A 38 20.94 -11.93 7.14
CA SER A 38 21.67 -13.15 7.51
C SER A 38 21.78 -13.35 9.03
N ILE A 39 21.64 -12.28 9.82
CA ILE A 39 21.63 -12.32 11.29
C ILE A 39 20.23 -12.17 11.90
N GLY A 40 19.17 -12.24 11.10
CA GLY A 40 17.78 -12.17 11.57
C GLY A 40 17.36 -10.83 12.19
N ARG A 41 18.04 -9.73 11.87
CA ARG A 41 17.67 -8.39 12.36
C ARG A 41 16.69 -7.69 11.44
N ALA A 42 15.79 -6.91 12.04
CA ALA A 42 14.84 -6.08 11.33
C ALA A 42 15.54 -5.12 10.35
N THR A 43 14.95 -4.99 9.16
CA THR A 43 15.42 -4.10 8.10
C THR A 43 15.44 -2.64 8.56
N ARG A 44 14.36 -2.19 9.21
CA ARG A 44 14.20 -0.84 9.74
C ARG A 44 14.83 -0.69 11.12
N ASP A 45 15.48 0.46 11.34
CA ASP A 45 16.07 0.82 12.62
C ASP A 45 15.83 2.31 12.87
N TYR A 46 14.78 2.59 13.65
CA TYR A 46 14.35 3.96 13.95
C TYR A 46 15.42 4.76 14.71
N GLY A 47 16.20 4.11 15.57
CA GLY A 47 17.31 4.76 16.28
C GLY A 47 18.37 5.20 15.30
N ARG A 48 18.79 4.30 14.41
CA ARG A 48 19.78 4.61 13.37
C ARG A 48 19.29 5.69 12.40
N GLU A 49 18.04 5.63 11.95
CA GLU A 49 17.44 6.65 11.08
C GLU A 49 17.49 8.04 11.72
N ARG A 50 17.09 8.14 13.00
CA ARG A 50 17.15 9.38 13.77
C ARG A 50 18.58 9.90 13.84
N ASP A 51 19.55 9.06 14.15
CA ASP A 51 20.94 9.46 14.28
C ASP A 51 21.54 9.93 12.94
N VAL A 52 21.15 9.32 11.81
CA VAL A 52 21.51 9.79 10.46
C VAL A 52 20.96 11.19 10.20
N ILE A 53 19.68 11.41 10.51
CA ILE A 53 19.02 12.71 10.29
C ILE A 53 19.66 13.80 11.16
N LEU A 54 19.83 13.55 12.46
CA LEU A 54 20.45 14.51 13.37
C LEU A 54 21.89 14.82 12.98
N GLY A 55 22.67 13.81 12.59
CA GLY A 55 24.03 13.99 12.10
C GLY A 55 24.10 14.82 10.81
N ALA A 56 23.18 14.60 9.88
CA ALA A 56 23.11 15.38 8.63
C ALA A 56 22.72 16.84 8.88
N ARG A 57 21.76 17.08 9.79
CA ARG A 57 21.37 18.44 10.21
C ARG A 57 22.55 19.22 10.79
N ALA A 58 23.31 18.59 11.70
CA ALA A 58 24.48 19.22 12.31
C ALA A 58 25.58 19.55 11.28
N LYS A 59 25.87 18.62 10.36
CA LYS A 59 26.84 18.84 9.27
C LYS A 59 26.42 19.96 8.32
N ALA A 60 25.14 20.02 7.96
CA ALA A 60 24.61 21.08 7.10
C ALA A 60 24.77 22.45 7.76
N GLN A 61 24.41 22.55 9.05
CA GLN A 61 24.57 23.79 9.82
C GLN A 61 26.03 24.26 9.85
N ALA A 62 26.99 23.34 10.05
CA ALA A 62 28.41 23.66 10.06
C ALA A 62 28.94 24.19 8.71
N GLN A 63 28.24 23.91 7.61
CA GLN A 63 28.60 24.38 6.26
C GLN A 63 27.73 25.56 5.79
N GLY A 64 26.91 26.14 6.66
CA GLY A 64 26.00 27.24 6.30
C GLY A 64 24.82 26.81 5.42
N VAL A 65 24.54 25.51 5.33
CA VAL A 65 23.39 24.95 4.61
C VAL A 65 22.21 24.79 5.58
N SER A 66 20.99 25.01 5.08
CA SER A 66 19.77 24.81 5.88
C SER A 66 19.68 23.36 6.40
N PRO A 67 19.53 23.15 7.73
CA PRO A 67 19.33 21.82 8.29
C PRO A 67 18.11 21.09 7.72
N ARG A 68 17.08 21.84 7.31
CA ARG A 68 15.87 21.29 6.71
C ARG A 68 16.15 20.60 5.38
N ILE A 69 16.98 21.20 4.51
CA ILE A 69 17.36 20.61 3.22
C ILE A 69 18.05 19.26 3.42
N ALA A 70 18.99 19.20 4.38
CA ALA A 70 19.71 17.96 4.67
C ALA A 70 18.81 16.89 5.28
N GLU A 71 17.87 17.27 6.14
CA GLU A 71 16.86 16.35 6.68
C GLU A 71 15.97 15.77 5.57
N ASP A 72 15.42 16.64 4.71
CA ASP A 72 14.53 16.24 3.63
C ASP A 72 15.24 15.28 2.65
N LEU A 73 16.49 15.59 2.28
CA LEU A 73 17.32 14.72 1.45
C LEU A 73 17.58 13.36 2.13
N MET A 74 17.99 13.34 3.40
CA MET A 74 18.27 12.08 4.10
C MET A 74 17.01 11.23 4.26
N ARG A 75 15.85 11.83 4.57
CA ARG A 75 14.58 11.11 4.66
C ARG A 75 14.20 10.46 3.34
N MET A 76 14.36 11.18 2.22
CA MET A 76 14.11 10.66 0.88
C MET A 76 15.03 9.48 0.55
N LEU A 77 16.33 9.59 0.83
CA LEU A 77 17.30 8.53 0.59
C LEU A 77 17.06 7.30 1.47
N ILE A 78 16.70 7.49 2.75
CA ILE A 78 16.33 6.40 3.66
C ILE A 78 15.08 5.70 3.14
N ARG A 79 14.04 6.45 2.77
CA ARG A 79 12.78 5.88 2.24
C ARG A 79 13.03 5.05 0.99
N SER A 80 13.78 5.57 0.03
CA SER A 80 14.16 4.85 -1.20
C SER A 80 14.94 3.56 -0.92
N SER A 81 15.87 3.59 0.04
CA SER A 81 16.57 2.39 0.49
C SER A 81 15.61 1.36 1.09
N LEU A 82 14.73 1.78 2.00
CA LEU A 82 13.76 0.90 2.67
C LEU A 82 12.79 0.25 1.68
N THR A 83 12.28 0.98 0.69
CA THR A 83 11.43 0.43 -0.39
C THR A 83 12.13 -0.70 -1.13
N THR A 84 13.39 -0.48 -1.51
CA THR A 84 14.19 -1.49 -2.24
C THR A 84 14.46 -2.72 -1.36
N GLN A 85 14.71 -2.51 -0.07
CA GLN A 85 14.98 -3.58 0.88
C GLN A 85 13.72 -4.41 1.20
N GLU A 86 12.55 -3.77 1.32
CA GLU A 86 11.26 -4.44 1.51
C GLU A 86 10.94 -5.32 0.30
N ARG A 87 10.98 -4.78 -0.92
CA ARG A 87 10.79 -5.55 -2.17
C ARG A 87 11.73 -6.76 -2.25
N SER A 88 13.00 -6.57 -1.91
CA SER A 88 13.98 -7.65 -1.89
C SER A 88 13.67 -8.72 -0.83
N SER A 89 13.10 -8.34 0.32
CA SER A 89 12.77 -9.26 1.41
C SER A 89 11.52 -10.08 1.07
N VAL A 90 10.51 -9.44 0.48
CA VAL A 90 9.31 -10.10 -0.06
C VAL A 90 9.69 -11.15 -1.11
N ALA A 91 10.57 -10.80 -2.05
CA ALA A 91 11.07 -11.72 -3.07
C ALA A 91 11.95 -12.85 -2.51
N ALA A 92 12.81 -12.57 -1.53
CA ALA A 92 13.71 -13.57 -0.96
C ALA A 92 13.01 -14.58 -0.04
N ILE A 93 11.93 -14.18 0.64
CA ILE A 93 11.16 -15.08 1.50
C ILE A 93 10.33 -16.06 0.66
N GLY A 94 9.85 -15.65 -0.52
CA GLY A 94 9.42 -16.57 -1.59
C GLY A 94 8.37 -17.62 -1.19
N GLN A 95 7.49 -17.31 -0.22
CA GLN A 95 6.50 -18.27 0.32
C GLN A 95 5.48 -18.77 -0.70
N GLY A 96 5.41 -18.13 -1.86
CA GLY A 96 4.52 -18.49 -2.95
C GLY A 96 5.07 -19.54 -3.91
N SER A 97 6.35 -19.92 -3.84
CA SER A 97 6.94 -20.84 -4.82
C SER A 97 6.17 -22.18 -4.86
N GLY A 98 5.60 -22.51 -6.02
CA GLY A 98 4.77 -23.70 -6.23
C GLY A 98 3.33 -23.60 -5.72
N ARG A 99 2.88 -22.42 -5.29
CA ARG A 99 1.52 -22.13 -4.83
C ARG A 99 0.80 -21.21 -5.81
N ARG A 100 -0.53 -21.31 -5.83
CA ARG A 100 -1.38 -20.49 -6.72
C ARG A 100 -2.25 -19.54 -5.92
N ALA A 101 -2.46 -18.34 -6.43
CA ALA A 101 -3.41 -17.39 -5.87
C ALA A 101 -4.37 -16.89 -6.96
N LEU A 102 -5.66 -16.84 -6.65
CA LEU A 102 -6.68 -16.22 -7.49
C LEU A 102 -6.98 -14.81 -7.00
N VAL A 103 -6.96 -13.82 -7.90
CA VAL A 103 -7.46 -12.47 -7.64
C VAL A 103 -8.73 -12.23 -8.47
N ILE A 104 -9.89 -12.20 -7.81
CA ILE A 104 -11.16 -11.81 -8.41
C ILE A 104 -11.25 -10.29 -8.38
N GLY A 105 -11.38 -9.64 -9.54
CA GLY A 105 -11.21 -8.19 -9.65
C GLY A 105 -9.74 -7.76 -9.83
N GLY A 106 -8.89 -8.65 -10.32
CA GLY A 106 -7.43 -8.43 -10.45
C GLY A 106 -7.02 -7.33 -11.43
N ALA A 107 -7.90 -6.89 -12.33
CA ALA A 107 -7.65 -5.73 -13.20
C ALA A 107 -8.10 -4.40 -12.56
N GLY A 108 -8.70 -4.43 -11.37
CA GLY A 108 -8.95 -3.23 -10.56
C GLY A 108 -7.66 -2.62 -10.00
N LYS A 109 -7.72 -1.37 -9.49
CA LYS A 109 -6.51 -0.70 -8.95
C LYS A 109 -5.88 -1.48 -7.79
N LEU A 110 -6.67 -1.79 -6.76
CA LEU A 110 -6.20 -2.57 -5.62
C LEU A 110 -6.00 -4.05 -5.97
N GLY A 111 -6.79 -4.58 -6.91
CA GLY A 111 -6.59 -5.93 -7.47
C GLY A 111 -5.21 -6.10 -8.09
N ARG A 112 -4.77 -5.15 -8.93
CA ARG A 112 -3.42 -5.13 -9.51
C ARG A 112 -2.34 -5.06 -8.45
N TRP A 113 -2.54 -4.25 -7.40
CA TRP A 113 -1.60 -4.20 -6.28
C TRP A 113 -1.42 -5.59 -5.63
N PHE A 114 -2.52 -6.33 -5.40
CA PHE A 114 -2.43 -7.71 -4.88
C PHE A 114 -1.82 -8.70 -5.86
N VAL A 115 -2.10 -8.56 -7.16
CA VAL A 115 -1.44 -9.34 -8.22
C VAL A 115 0.08 -9.16 -8.15
N GLU A 116 0.55 -7.91 -8.13
CA GLU A 116 1.99 -7.58 -8.06
C GLU A 116 2.61 -8.05 -6.74
N PHE A 117 1.91 -7.83 -5.62
CA PHE A 117 2.36 -8.22 -4.30
C PHE A 117 2.55 -9.74 -4.17
N LEU A 118 1.55 -10.52 -4.60
CA LEU A 118 1.62 -11.99 -4.55
C LEU A 118 2.63 -12.53 -5.58
N ALA A 119 2.68 -11.96 -6.79
CA ALA A 119 3.69 -12.34 -7.79
C ALA A 119 5.11 -12.10 -7.27
N SER A 120 5.34 -10.98 -6.56
CA SER A 120 6.64 -10.69 -5.94
C SER A 120 7.03 -11.66 -4.83
N GLN A 121 6.09 -12.42 -4.26
CA GLN A 121 6.32 -13.51 -3.31
C GLN A 121 6.48 -14.89 -3.99
N GLY A 122 6.43 -14.94 -5.32
CA GLY A 122 6.63 -16.15 -6.12
C GLY A 122 5.39 -16.99 -6.36
N PHE A 123 4.17 -16.48 -6.10
CA PHE A 123 2.93 -17.16 -6.43
C PHE A 123 2.68 -17.16 -7.95
N GLU A 124 2.10 -18.25 -8.46
CA GLU A 124 1.42 -18.24 -9.75
C GLU A 124 0.06 -17.56 -9.62
N ILE A 125 -0.17 -16.50 -10.40
CA ILE A 125 -1.37 -15.67 -10.27
C ILE A 125 -2.40 -16.01 -11.34
N ASP A 126 -3.56 -16.47 -10.88
CA ASP A 126 -4.78 -16.59 -11.66
C ASP A 126 -5.64 -15.32 -11.45
N VAL A 127 -6.28 -14.81 -12.49
CA VAL A 127 -7.14 -13.63 -12.43
C VAL A 127 -8.51 -13.92 -13.04
N SER A 128 -9.55 -13.45 -12.36
CA SER A 128 -10.92 -13.44 -12.88
C SER A 128 -11.44 -12.01 -12.82
N ASP A 129 -11.52 -11.36 -13.99
CA ASP A 129 -11.97 -9.98 -14.12
C ASP A 129 -12.66 -9.77 -15.48
N PRO A 130 -13.80 -9.03 -15.55
CA PRO A 130 -14.43 -8.71 -16.82
C PRO A 130 -13.53 -7.95 -17.81
N ALA A 131 -12.52 -7.22 -17.33
CA ALA A 131 -11.54 -6.53 -18.16
C ALA A 131 -10.38 -7.43 -18.64
N GLY A 132 -10.40 -8.72 -18.29
CA GLY A 132 -9.34 -9.68 -18.58
C GLY A 132 -8.19 -9.63 -17.56
N ALA A 133 -7.21 -10.51 -17.75
CA ALA A 133 -6.07 -10.62 -16.85
C ALA A 133 -4.91 -9.67 -17.22
N PRO A 134 -4.24 -9.04 -16.23
CA PRO A 134 -3.00 -8.30 -16.44
C PRO A 134 -1.88 -9.15 -17.06
N GLU A 135 -0.94 -8.51 -17.74
CA GLU A 135 0.23 -9.19 -18.33
C GLU A 135 1.02 -9.96 -17.26
N GLY A 136 1.50 -11.16 -17.62
CA GLY A 136 2.23 -12.04 -16.70
C GLY A 136 1.35 -12.84 -15.74
N THR A 137 0.02 -12.75 -15.85
CA THR A 137 -0.94 -13.56 -15.08
C THR A 137 -1.77 -14.49 -15.98
N ARG A 138 -2.45 -15.48 -15.38
CA ARG A 138 -3.33 -16.40 -16.10
C ARG A 138 -4.78 -15.94 -16.00
N ASP A 139 -5.41 -15.67 -17.14
CA ASP A 139 -6.86 -15.44 -17.20
C ASP A 139 -7.60 -16.78 -17.05
N ILE A 140 -8.40 -16.91 -15.99
CA ILE A 140 -9.23 -18.11 -15.77
C ILE A 140 -10.69 -17.90 -16.21
N GLY A 141 -11.01 -16.76 -16.84
CA GLY A 141 -12.36 -16.39 -17.23
C GLY A 141 -13.26 -16.17 -16.02
N ASN A 142 -14.47 -16.71 -16.06
CA ASN A 142 -15.44 -16.54 -14.98
C ASN A 142 -15.16 -17.51 -13.82
N TYR A 143 -14.78 -16.98 -12.65
CA TYR A 143 -14.52 -17.79 -11.46
C TYR A 143 -15.70 -18.69 -11.05
N ARG A 144 -16.93 -18.40 -11.49
CA ARG A 144 -18.10 -19.25 -11.25
C ARG A 144 -18.01 -20.61 -11.95
N GLN A 145 -17.30 -20.68 -13.06
CA GLN A 145 -17.17 -21.86 -13.92
C GLN A 145 -15.81 -22.52 -13.80
N ALA A 146 -14.79 -21.80 -13.32
CA ALA A 146 -13.44 -22.31 -13.13
C ALA A 146 -13.32 -23.23 -11.91
N GLU A 147 -12.33 -24.14 -11.92
CA GLU A 147 -11.93 -24.89 -10.73
C GLU A 147 -11.17 -23.99 -9.74
N LEU A 148 -11.57 -24.04 -8.47
CA LEU A 148 -11.04 -23.18 -7.41
C LEU A 148 -10.07 -23.96 -6.51
N GLU A 149 -8.89 -24.25 -7.06
CA GLU A 149 -7.84 -25.04 -6.42
C GLU A 149 -6.70 -24.17 -5.84
N GLN A 150 -6.83 -22.85 -5.91
CA GLN A 150 -5.81 -21.92 -5.47
C GLN A 150 -5.67 -21.93 -3.94
N ASP A 151 -4.45 -21.69 -3.45
CA ASP A 151 -4.13 -21.58 -2.02
C ASP A 151 -4.78 -20.36 -1.37
N TYR A 152 -4.88 -19.28 -2.15
CA TYR A 152 -5.49 -18.01 -1.74
C TYR A 152 -6.48 -17.54 -2.80
N ILE A 153 -7.61 -16.99 -2.35
CA ILE A 153 -8.62 -16.35 -3.19
C ILE A 153 -8.86 -14.94 -2.63
N VAL A 154 -8.35 -13.94 -3.34
CA VAL A 154 -8.49 -12.53 -3.01
C VAL A 154 -9.69 -11.96 -3.74
N VAL A 155 -10.63 -11.36 -2.99
CA VAL A 155 -11.80 -10.68 -3.57
C VAL A 155 -11.58 -9.17 -3.56
N ALA A 156 -11.15 -8.65 -4.71
CA ALA A 156 -10.85 -7.24 -4.95
C ALA A 156 -11.85 -6.59 -5.93
N THR A 157 -13.13 -6.89 -5.75
CA THR A 157 -14.22 -6.36 -6.58
C THR A 157 -14.80 -5.07 -5.99
N PRO A 158 -15.56 -4.27 -6.77
CA PRO A 158 -16.30 -3.14 -6.24
C PRO A 158 -17.26 -3.56 -5.12
N LEU A 159 -17.42 -2.70 -4.11
CA LEU A 159 -18.15 -2.98 -2.86
C LEU A 159 -19.58 -3.53 -3.10
N GLY A 160 -20.29 -2.96 -4.08
CA GLY A 160 -21.64 -3.40 -4.45
C GLY A 160 -21.74 -4.82 -5.02
N TYR A 161 -20.61 -5.45 -5.34
CA TYR A 161 -20.55 -6.79 -5.92
C TYR A 161 -19.84 -7.82 -5.03
N THR A 162 -18.99 -7.36 -4.11
CA THR A 162 -18.18 -8.24 -3.25
C THR A 162 -19.03 -9.19 -2.40
N ASP A 163 -20.14 -8.75 -1.79
CA ASP A 163 -21.02 -9.63 -1.00
C ASP A 163 -21.55 -10.81 -1.83
N THR A 164 -21.95 -10.54 -3.08
CA THR A 164 -22.40 -11.57 -4.02
C THR A 164 -21.29 -12.59 -4.32
N VAL A 165 -20.07 -12.13 -4.60
CA VAL A 165 -18.92 -13.01 -4.84
C VAL A 165 -18.66 -13.90 -3.63
N LEU A 166 -18.63 -13.33 -2.42
CA LEU A 166 -18.38 -14.08 -1.19
C LEU A 166 -19.45 -15.15 -0.93
N ARG A 167 -20.73 -14.85 -1.17
CA ARG A 167 -21.82 -15.85 -1.04
C ARG A 167 -21.69 -16.99 -2.05
N GLU A 168 -21.35 -16.67 -3.28
CA GLU A 168 -21.14 -17.70 -4.31
C GLU A 168 -19.94 -18.59 -3.97
N LEU A 169 -18.84 -18.02 -3.47
CA LEU A 169 -17.70 -18.79 -2.96
C LEU A 169 -18.09 -19.68 -1.78
N ALA A 170 -18.96 -19.22 -0.88
CA ALA A 170 -19.47 -20.02 0.24
C ALA A 170 -20.23 -21.27 -0.22
N MET A 171 -21.00 -21.17 -1.30
CA MET A 171 -21.69 -22.32 -1.90
C MET A 171 -20.70 -23.31 -2.53
N ARG A 172 -19.59 -22.82 -3.09
CA ARG A 172 -18.58 -23.64 -3.75
C ARG A 172 -17.55 -24.26 -2.80
N ARG A 173 -17.36 -23.68 -1.60
CA ARG A 173 -16.45 -24.15 -0.54
C ARG A 173 -15.04 -24.48 -1.03
N PRO A 174 -14.33 -23.53 -1.69
CA PRO A 174 -12.97 -23.79 -2.12
C PRO A 174 -12.05 -24.02 -0.92
N ARG A 175 -10.99 -24.81 -1.14
CA ARG A 175 -10.05 -25.20 -0.06
C ARG A 175 -9.07 -24.10 0.34
N GLY A 176 -8.85 -23.12 -0.55
CA GLY A 176 -7.97 -21.99 -0.31
C GLY A 176 -8.46 -21.05 0.78
N VAL A 177 -7.56 -20.21 1.29
CA VAL A 177 -7.90 -19.11 2.19
C VAL A 177 -8.54 -17.99 1.37
N ILE A 178 -9.74 -17.55 1.77
CA ILE A 178 -10.50 -16.51 1.11
C ILE A 178 -10.44 -15.24 1.95
N PHE A 179 -10.16 -14.11 1.32
CA PHE A 179 -10.31 -12.82 1.96
C PHE A 179 -10.71 -11.72 0.97
N ASP A 180 -11.60 -10.83 1.39
CA ASP A 180 -11.83 -9.57 0.69
C ASP A 180 -10.80 -8.51 1.11
N VAL A 181 -10.74 -7.44 0.31
CA VAL A 181 -9.86 -6.29 0.53
C VAL A 181 -10.62 -4.96 0.59
N GLY A 182 -11.94 -5.01 0.86
CA GLY A 182 -12.80 -3.83 0.82
C GLY A 182 -12.52 -2.85 1.96
N SER A 183 -12.85 -1.57 1.78
CA SER A 183 -12.64 -0.56 2.84
C SER A 183 -13.72 -0.59 3.94
N LEU A 184 -14.89 -1.15 3.62
CA LEU A 184 -16.04 -1.31 4.53
C LEU A 184 -16.43 -2.77 4.64
N LYS A 185 -16.82 -3.22 5.84
CA LYS A 185 -17.15 -4.63 6.08
C LYS A 185 -18.64 -4.89 6.26
N SER A 186 -19.39 -3.89 6.72
CA SER A 186 -20.83 -4.00 6.95
C SER A 186 -21.60 -4.49 5.73
N PRO A 187 -21.34 -3.95 4.51
CA PRO A 187 -22.00 -4.44 3.30
C PRO A 187 -21.65 -5.90 2.95
N LEU A 188 -20.50 -6.39 3.41
CA LEU A 188 -19.97 -7.72 3.11
C LEU A 188 -20.33 -8.76 4.18
N ARG A 189 -20.93 -8.32 5.29
CA ARG A 189 -21.21 -9.16 6.47
C ARG A 189 -21.97 -10.42 6.10
N GLY A 190 -22.93 -10.32 5.19
CA GLY A 190 -23.71 -11.48 4.76
C GLY A 190 -22.86 -12.56 4.10
N GLY A 191 -22.01 -12.19 3.15
CA GLY A 191 -21.09 -13.08 2.45
C GLY A 191 -19.98 -13.61 3.36
N LEU A 192 -19.39 -12.78 4.22
CA LEU A 192 -18.38 -13.20 5.19
C LEU A 192 -18.95 -14.23 6.18
N MET A 193 -20.16 -14.00 6.69
CA MET A 193 -20.84 -14.95 7.58
C MET A 193 -21.26 -16.22 6.84
N ALA A 194 -21.65 -16.14 5.56
CA ALA A 194 -21.94 -17.30 4.74
C ALA A 194 -20.70 -18.19 4.55
N LEU A 195 -19.54 -17.60 4.23
CA LEU A 195 -18.28 -18.34 4.12
C LEU A 195 -17.94 -19.06 5.42
N LYS A 196 -18.03 -18.34 6.54
CA LYS A 196 -17.81 -18.88 7.88
C LYS A 196 -18.76 -20.05 8.19
N SER A 197 -20.06 -19.89 7.96
CA SER A 197 -21.06 -20.92 8.26
C SER A 197 -20.92 -22.17 7.38
N HIS A 198 -20.32 -22.03 6.20
CA HIS A 198 -20.03 -23.13 5.28
C HIS A 198 -18.68 -23.81 5.55
N GLY A 199 -17.97 -23.39 6.61
CA GLY A 199 -16.67 -23.94 7.00
C GLY A 199 -15.53 -23.58 6.04
N CYS A 200 -15.69 -22.50 5.28
CA CYS A 200 -14.61 -22.01 4.42
C CYS A 200 -13.50 -21.38 5.27
N ARG A 201 -12.26 -21.48 4.80
CA ARG A 201 -11.12 -20.78 5.40
C ARG A 201 -11.21 -19.30 5.07
N VAL A 202 -11.74 -18.48 5.97
CA VAL A 202 -12.05 -17.07 5.67
C VAL A 202 -11.48 -16.11 6.71
N THR A 203 -10.98 -14.98 6.23
CA THR A 203 -10.71 -13.76 7.01
C THR A 203 -11.13 -12.58 6.14
N SER A 204 -11.14 -11.36 6.68
CA SER A 204 -11.23 -10.16 5.83
C SER A 204 -10.04 -9.23 6.06
N VAL A 205 -9.63 -8.52 5.02
CA VAL A 205 -8.46 -7.63 5.04
C VAL A 205 -8.90 -6.23 4.64
N HIS A 206 -8.31 -5.22 5.27
CA HIS A 206 -8.42 -3.83 4.86
C HIS A 206 -7.03 -3.21 4.82
N PRO A 207 -6.44 -3.08 3.62
CA PRO A 207 -5.23 -2.29 3.44
C PRO A 207 -5.55 -0.81 3.65
N MET A 208 -5.00 -0.18 4.69
CA MET A 208 -5.20 1.25 4.99
C MET A 208 -4.30 2.15 4.11
N PHE A 209 -4.14 1.77 2.85
CA PHE A 209 -3.28 2.41 1.87
C PHE A 209 -3.82 2.21 0.46
N GLY A 210 -3.50 3.16 -0.42
CA GLY A 210 -3.93 3.14 -1.82
C GLY A 210 -3.06 2.25 -2.70
N PRO A 211 -3.52 1.98 -3.94
CA PRO A 211 -2.86 1.11 -4.91
C PRO A 211 -1.47 1.60 -5.36
N ASP A 212 -1.18 2.89 -5.22
CA ASP A 212 0.12 3.48 -5.58
C ASP A 212 1.18 3.33 -4.46
N THR A 213 0.88 2.55 -3.42
CA THR A 213 1.76 2.39 -2.26
C THR A 213 2.83 1.35 -2.53
N GLU A 214 4.07 1.81 -2.70
CA GLU A 214 5.23 0.93 -2.89
C GLU A 214 5.90 0.45 -1.60
N LEU A 215 5.84 1.27 -0.54
CA LEU A 215 6.46 1.01 0.77
C LEU A 215 5.38 0.93 1.83
N LEU A 216 5.28 -0.23 2.48
CA LEU A 216 4.28 -0.47 3.51
C LEU A 216 4.71 -0.01 4.91
N SER A 217 5.93 0.47 5.06
CA SER A 217 6.40 0.99 6.34
C SER A 217 5.60 2.21 6.82
N GLY A 218 5.10 2.14 8.06
CA GLY A 218 4.21 3.15 8.63
C GLY A 218 2.78 3.11 8.05
N ARG A 219 2.45 2.09 7.26
CA ARG A 219 1.09 1.77 6.82
C ARG A 219 0.50 0.69 7.71
N HIS A 220 -0.82 0.56 7.67
CA HIS A 220 -1.55 -0.43 8.45
C HIS A 220 -2.28 -1.39 7.52
N VAL A 221 -2.32 -2.66 7.89
CA VAL A 221 -3.26 -3.65 7.34
C VAL A 221 -4.10 -4.13 8.50
N ILE A 222 -5.41 -3.97 8.36
CA ILE A 222 -6.35 -4.47 9.35
C ILE A 222 -6.84 -5.83 8.88
N PHE A 223 -6.75 -6.81 9.76
CA PHE A 223 -7.30 -8.14 9.60
C PHE A 223 -8.53 -8.26 10.50
N VAL A 224 -9.65 -8.63 9.89
CA VAL A 224 -10.89 -8.87 10.60
C VAL A 224 -10.99 -10.34 10.93
N ASP A 225 -10.99 -10.64 12.23
CA ASP A 225 -11.13 -12.00 12.73
C ASP A 225 -12.57 -12.48 12.53
N LEU A 226 -12.69 -13.68 11.93
CA LEU A 226 -13.95 -14.35 11.64
C LEU A 226 -14.03 -15.71 12.36
N ASP A 227 -13.28 -15.89 13.43
CA ASP A 227 -13.13 -17.12 14.22
C ASP A 227 -12.54 -18.28 13.38
N HIS A 228 -11.54 -17.98 12.56
CA HIS A 228 -10.80 -18.98 11.78
C HIS A 228 -9.28 -18.76 11.85
N ASP A 229 -8.68 -19.20 12.96
CA ASP A 229 -7.26 -18.99 13.31
C ASP A 229 -6.29 -19.31 12.17
N GLU A 230 -6.47 -20.44 11.47
CA GLU A 230 -5.58 -20.84 10.37
C GLU A 230 -5.63 -19.83 9.20
N ALA A 231 -6.81 -19.31 8.86
CA ALA A 231 -7.00 -18.38 7.76
C ALA A 231 -6.45 -17.00 8.10
N LEU A 232 -6.67 -16.55 9.34
CA LEU A 232 -6.12 -15.31 9.88
C LEU A 232 -4.58 -15.37 9.91
N ALA A 233 -4.01 -16.44 10.48
CA ALA A 233 -2.55 -16.60 10.58
C ALA A 233 -1.88 -16.65 9.20
N LYS A 234 -2.42 -17.44 8.26
CA LYS A 234 -1.91 -17.54 6.88
C LYS A 234 -1.96 -16.21 6.14
N THR A 235 -3.06 -15.47 6.28
CA THR A 235 -3.19 -14.17 5.62
C THR A 235 -2.25 -13.12 6.22
N LYS A 236 -2.04 -13.15 7.54
CA LYS A 236 -1.02 -12.29 8.22
C LYS A 236 0.40 -12.63 7.77
N GLU A 237 0.68 -13.90 7.51
CA GLU A 237 1.97 -14.38 7.05
C GLU A 237 2.36 -13.76 5.70
N LEU A 238 1.40 -13.55 4.79
CA LEU A 238 1.64 -12.86 3.51
C LEU A 238 2.27 -11.47 3.70
N PHE A 239 1.96 -10.78 4.80
CA PHE A 239 2.47 -9.45 5.09
C PHE A 239 3.65 -9.43 6.05
N ALA A 240 4.02 -10.55 6.66
CA ALA A 240 5.14 -10.66 7.60
C ALA A 240 6.52 -10.27 7.00
N PRO A 241 6.80 -10.50 5.69
CA PRO A 241 8.01 -10.02 5.03
C PRO A 241 8.12 -8.49 4.90
N THR A 242 7.03 -7.76 5.14
CA THR A 242 6.92 -6.31 4.95
C THR A 242 7.09 -5.57 6.27
N MET A 243 7.23 -4.24 6.22
CA MET A 243 7.29 -3.39 7.41
C MET A 243 5.92 -2.81 7.78
N VAL A 244 4.84 -3.47 7.36
CA VAL A 244 3.47 -3.02 7.63
C VAL A 244 3.05 -3.30 9.06
N GLU A 245 2.32 -2.38 9.66
CA GLU A 245 1.70 -2.59 10.96
C GLU A 245 0.45 -3.45 10.79
N GLN A 246 0.45 -4.63 11.41
CA GLN A 246 -0.66 -5.59 11.32
C GLN A 246 -1.59 -5.44 12.53
N VAL A 247 -2.84 -5.04 12.29
CA VAL A 247 -3.84 -4.83 13.35
C VAL A 247 -4.93 -5.89 13.21
N VAL A 248 -5.33 -6.54 14.31
CA VAL A 248 -6.44 -7.50 14.33
C VAL A 248 -7.61 -6.91 15.12
N MET A 249 -8.82 -7.04 14.62
CA MET A 249 -10.04 -6.62 15.32
C MET A 249 -11.26 -7.43 14.85
N SER A 250 -12.38 -7.31 15.56
CA SER A 250 -13.64 -7.91 15.13
C SER A 250 -14.31 -7.12 13.99
N LEU A 251 -15.28 -7.76 13.34
CA LEU A 251 -16.09 -7.14 12.28
C LEU A 251 -16.82 -5.87 12.76
N ASP A 252 -17.35 -5.90 13.98
CA ASP A 252 -18.08 -4.77 14.57
C ASP A 252 -17.16 -3.62 14.97
N GLU A 253 -15.98 -3.93 15.51
CA GLU A 253 -14.97 -2.93 15.83
C GLU A 253 -14.44 -2.25 14.58
N HIS A 254 -14.19 -3.01 13.51
CA HIS A 254 -13.71 -2.47 12.25
C HIS A 254 -14.61 -1.34 11.76
N ASP A 255 -15.89 -1.61 11.49
CA ASP A 255 -16.73 -0.58 10.90
C ASP A 255 -16.96 0.61 11.83
N ARG A 256 -17.09 0.35 13.15
CA ARG A 256 -17.25 1.42 14.13
C ARG A 256 -16.03 2.35 14.16
N LEU A 257 -14.82 1.81 14.16
CA LEU A 257 -13.59 2.61 14.23
C LEU A 257 -13.24 3.24 12.88
N ILE A 258 -13.41 2.50 11.78
CA ILE A 258 -13.17 3.00 10.43
C ILE A 258 -14.14 4.10 10.03
N ALA A 259 -15.37 4.12 10.57
CA ALA A 259 -16.28 5.25 10.41
C ALA A 259 -15.65 6.57 10.90
N TYR A 260 -14.86 6.55 11.98
CA TYR A 260 -14.15 7.75 12.45
C TYR A 260 -12.86 8.03 11.67
N VAL A 261 -12.09 6.99 11.33
CA VAL A 261 -10.77 7.14 10.71
C VAL A 261 -10.86 7.50 9.23
N LEU A 262 -11.78 6.90 8.49
CA LEU A 262 -11.99 7.15 7.05
C LEU A 262 -13.30 7.88 6.79
N GLY A 263 -14.41 7.40 7.36
CA GLY A 263 -15.74 7.94 7.05
C GLY A 263 -15.87 9.44 7.38
N LEU A 264 -15.49 9.84 8.58
CA LEU A 264 -15.53 11.23 9.01
C LEU A 264 -14.57 12.11 8.21
N SER A 265 -13.33 11.66 7.98
CA SER A 265 -12.35 12.39 7.18
C SER A 265 -12.83 12.59 5.74
N HIS A 266 -13.45 11.57 5.13
CA HIS A 266 -13.99 11.65 3.78
C HIS A 266 -15.21 12.60 3.73
N ALA A 267 -16.14 12.49 4.68
CA ALA A 267 -17.30 13.37 4.78
C ALA A 267 -16.92 14.85 4.94
N LEU A 268 -15.90 15.14 5.76
CA LEU A 268 -15.36 16.50 5.91
C LEU A 268 -14.82 17.05 4.59
N ASN A 269 -14.12 16.22 3.82
CA ASN A 269 -13.57 16.62 2.53
C ASN A 269 -14.67 16.83 1.48
N ILE A 270 -15.69 15.98 1.46
CA ILE A 270 -16.89 16.17 0.61
C ILE A 270 -17.55 17.49 0.92
N ALA A 271 -17.88 17.74 2.18
CA ALA A 271 -18.47 19.00 2.60
C ALA A 271 -17.59 20.20 2.20
N PHE A 272 -16.27 20.07 2.35
CA PHE A 272 -15.31 21.12 2.00
C PHE A 272 -15.29 21.42 0.50
N PHE A 273 -15.07 20.42 -0.38
CA PHE A 273 -15.01 20.70 -1.82
C PHE A 273 -16.38 21.02 -2.42
N THR A 274 -17.49 20.49 -1.87
CA THR A 274 -18.85 20.87 -2.30
C THR A 274 -19.10 22.34 -1.99
N ALA A 275 -18.78 22.80 -0.77
CA ALA A 275 -18.92 24.21 -0.42
C ALA A 275 -18.07 25.13 -1.31
N LEU A 276 -16.86 24.71 -1.68
CA LEU A 276 -16.02 25.45 -2.62
C LEU A 276 -16.57 25.46 -4.05
N ALA A 277 -17.09 24.33 -4.53
CA ALA A 277 -17.70 24.23 -5.85
C ALA A 277 -18.97 25.08 -5.97
N GLU A 278 -19.75 25.17 -4.89
CA GLU A 278 -21.00 25.93 -4.82
C GLU A 278 -20.82 27.41 -4.45
N SER A 279 -19.62 27.85 -4.02
CA SER A 279 -19.40 29.23 -3.58
C SER A 279 -19.45 30.28 -4.71
N GLY A 280 -19.48 29.83 -5.97
CA GLY A 280 -19.43 30.71 -7.14
C GLY A 280 -18.06 31.35 -7.40
N GLU A 281 -17.03 31.00 -6.62
CA GLU A 281 -15.66 31.49 -6.80
C GLU A 281 -14.86 30.51 -7.66
N ALA A 282 -14.04 31.04 -8.57
CA ALA A 282 -13.20 30.19 -9.41
C ALA A 282 -12.06 29.55 -8.58
N ALA A 283 -11.91 28.22 -8.63
CA ALA A 283 -10.85 27.50 -7.93
C ALA A 283 -9.42 28.08 -8.15
N PRO A 284 -9.04 28.53 -9.37
CA PRO A 284 -7.73 29.17 -9.59
C PRO A 284 -7.56 30.52 -8.89
N ARG A 285 -8.65 31.20 -8.52
CA ARG A 285 -8.61 32.46 -7.77
C ARG A 285 -8.42 32.22 -6.29
N LEU A 286 -9.07 31.19 -5.74
CA LEU A 286 -8.90 30.76 -4.35
C LEU A 286 -7.49 30.23 -4.09
N ALA A 287 -6.92 29.46 -5.04
CA ALA A 287 -5.54 28.98 -4.97
C ALA A 287 -4.48 30.10 -5.05
N LYS A 288 -4.82 31.29 -5.57
CA LYS A 288 -3.90 32.46 -5.53
C LYS A 288 -3.89 33.19 -4.19
N LEU A 289 -4.91 32.95 -3.37
CA LEU A 289 -5.11 33.57 -2.06
C LEU A 289 -4.86 32.57 -0.92
N SER A 290 -4.42 31.35 -1.25
CA SER A 290 -4.39 30.24 -0.32
C SER A 290 -3.32 30.42 0.75
N SER A 291 -3.67 29.99 1.95
CA SER A 291 -2.71 29.78 3.03
C SER A 291 -2.16 28.36 2.93
N THR A 292 -1.02 28.10 3.58
CA THR A 292 -0.42 26.76 3.66
C THR A 292 -1.38 25.70 4.22
N THR A 293 -2.32 26.09 5.09
CA THR A 293 -3.34 25.19 5.62
C THR A 293 -4.45 24.92 4.62
N PHE A 294 -4.87 25.94 3.87
CA PHE A 294 -5.84 25.78 2.80
C PHE A 294 -5.31 24.87 1.69
N ASP A 295 -4.05 25.05 1.28
CA ASP A 295 -3.40 24.18 0.28
C ASP A 295 -3.37 22.72 0.74
N ALA A 296 -2.96 22.48 1.98
CA ALA A 296 -2.94 21.12 2.53
C ALA A 296 -4.34 20.48 2.56
N GLN A 297 -5.38 21.25 2.94
CA GLN A 297 -6.75 20.76 2.94
C GLN A 297 -7.27 20.52 1.51
N LEU A 298 -6.96 21.41 0.56
CA LEU A 298 -7.35 21.29 -0.83
C LEU A 298 -6.68 20.08 -1.50
N ASP A 299 -5.42 19.78 -1.16
CA ASP A 299 -4.70 18.59 -1.61
C ASP A 299 -5.37 17.30 -1.11
N VAL A 300 -5.81 17.26 0.16
CA VAL A 300 -6.56 16.12 0.70
C VAL A 300 -7.91 16.00 -0.01
N ALA A 301 -8.65 17.09 -0.15
CA ALA A 301 -9.97 17.10 -0.76
C ALA A 301 -9.92 16.71 -2.25
N THR A 302 -8.89 17.12 -2.98
CA THR A 302 -8.69 16.76 -4.39
C THR A 302 -8.42 15.27 -4.55
N ARG A 303 -7.61 14.67 -3.66
CA ARG A 303 -7.41 13.22 -3.66
C ARG A 303 -8.71 12.47 -3.42
N VAL A 304 -9.50 12.92 -2.44
CA VAL A 304 -10.83 12.37 -2.15
C VAL A 304 -11.76 12.49 -3.38
N ALA A 305 -11.79 13.65 -4.04
CA ALA A 305 -12.61 13.87 -5.23
C ALA A 305 -12.21 13.02 -6.45
N GLN A 306 -10.98 12.48 -6.48
CA GLN A 306 -10.48 11.57 -7.52
C GLN A 306 -10.76 10.09 -7.22
N GLU A 307 -11.24 9.77 -6.01
CA GLU A 307 -11.70 8.43 -5.66
C GLU A 307 -13.01 8.11 -6.40
N SER A 308 -13.27 6.81 -6.61
CA SER A 308 -14.51 6.39 -7.25
C SER A 308 -15.68 6.67 -6.31
N PRO A 309 -16.77 7.32 -6.76
CA PRO A 309 -17.98 7.53 -5.94
C PRO A 309 -18.66 6.25 -5.47
N GLN A 310 -18.23 5.10 -5.99
CA GLN A 310 -18.75 3.77 -5.70
C GLN A 310 -17.89 2.99 -4.67
N LEU A 311 -16.79 3.60 -4.19
CA LEU A 311 -15.93 3.06 -3.12
C LEU A 311 -16.39 3.51 -1.73
#